data_AF-A0A2J6HPM8-F1
#
_entry.id   AF-A0A2J6HPM8-F1
#
_cell.length_a   1.000
_cell.length_b   1.000
_cell.length_c   1.000
_cell.angle_alpha   90.00
_cell.angle_beta   90.00
_cell.angle_gamma   90.00
#
_symmetry.space_group_name_H-M   'P 1'
#
loop_
_entity.id
_entity.type
_entity.pdbx_description
1 polymer ?
#
loop_
_entity_poly.entity_id
_entity_poly.type
_entity_poly.pdbx_seq_one_letter_code
_entity_poly.pdbx_strand_id
1 'polypeptide(L)'
;MIAYIIVFLILIIGVIIWQLSSNTHFLRLSHQEYPELSLSVLIAKKERKIDEFIIRIYAKKNIVADQIKFELISSKRAFEYILSNEIVDALIFPHKIDKNNTFEAKYAYDKLKNIINSKMSELNSFRIVIELQNKKVCKSHELKFDKFWKIYKADTGRYN
;
A
#
# COMPACT_ATOMS: atom_id res chain seq x y z
N MET A 1 21.10 40.12 -24.96
CA MET A 1 21.21 39.58 -23.58
C MET A 1 19.84 39.34 -22.94
N ILE A 2 18.94 40.33 -22.90
CA ILE A 2 17.63 40.24 -22.22
C ILE A 2 16.73 39.11 -22.77
N ALA A 3 16.71 38.89 -24.10
CA ALA A 3 15.88 37.84 -24.72
C ALA A 3 16.26 36.42 -24.27
N TYR A 4 17.55 36.13 -24.06
CA TYR A 4 18.01 34.82 -23.59
C TYR A 4 17.58 34.54 -22.16
N ILE A 5 17.59 35.57 -21.30
CA ILE A 5 17.14 35.46 -19.91
C ILE A 5 15.65 35.10 -19.87
N ILE A 6 14.83 35.73 -20.72
CA ILE A 6 13.39 35.47 -20.79
C ILE A 6 13.12 34.02 -21.25
N VAL A 7 13.80 33.56 -22.30
CA VAL A 7 13.64 32.18 -22.81
C VAL A 7 14.04 31.14 -21.77
N PHE A 8 15.13 31.38 -21.03
CA PHE A 8 15.58 30.48 -19.97
C PHE A 8 14.60 30.40 -18.80
N LEU A 9 14.00 31.55 -18.44
CA LEU A 9 13.02 31.64 -17.36
C LEU A 9 11.70 30.92 -17.74
N ILE A 10 11.27 31.02 -18.99
CA ILE A 10 10.13 30.26 -19.53
C ILE A 10 10.39 28.75 -19.50
N LEU A 11 11.61 28.30 -19.85
CA LEU A 11 11.99 26.89 -19.78
C LEU A 11 11.96 26.35 -18.35
N ILE A 12 12.51 27.10 -17.38
CA ILE A 12 12.48 26.72 -15.96
C ILE A 12 11.03 26.62 -15.46
N ILE A 13 10.19 27.61 -15.76
CA ILE A 13 8.78 27.60 -15.37
C ILE A 13 8.06 26.39 -16.01
N GLY A 14 8.34 26.10 -17.29
CA GLY A 14 7.78 24.94 -17.98
C GLY A 14 8.15 23.61 -17.32
N VAL A 15 9.41 23.45 -16.90
CA VAL A 15 9.87 22.25 -16.18
C VAL A 15 9.21 22.14 -14.80
N ILE A 16 9.10 23.24 -14.06
CA ILE A 16 8.46 23.26 -12.73
C ILE A 16 6.97 22.89 -12.84
N ILE A 17 6.24 23.46 -13.80
CA ILE A 17 4.82 23.16 -14.03
C ILE A 17 4.64 21.69 -14.44
N TRP A 18 5.51 21.18 -15.32
CA TRP A 18 5.48 19.77 -15.74
C TRP A 18 5.71 18.80 -14.57
N GLN A 19 6.65 19.13 -13.68
CA GLN A 19 6.97 18.31 -12.51
C GLN A 19 5.85 18.34 -11.44
N LEU A 20 5.15 19.47 -11.30
CA LEU A 20 3.99 19.62 -10.42
C LEU A 20 2.72 18.97 -10.96
N SER A 21 2.59 18.85 -12.29
CA SER A 21 1.44 18.24 -12.97
C SER A 21 1.39 16.71 -12.86
N SER A 22 2.32 16.05 -12.15
CA SER A 22 2.31 14.60 -12.03
C SER A 22 1.08 14.15 -11.24
N ASN A 23 0.00 13.78 -11.94
CA ASN A 23 -1.22 13.29 -11.33
C ASN A 23 -0.98 11.91 -10.72
N THR A 24 -1.03 11.83 -9.40
CA THR A 24 -0.99 10.56 -8.68
C THR A 24 -2.37 9.91 -8.76
N HIS A 25 -2.44 8.73 -9.38
CA HIS A 25 -3.68 7.97 -9.51
C HIS A 25 -3.71 6.82 -8.50
N PHE A 26 -4.78 6.73 -7.69
CA PHE A 26 -4.96 5.64 -6.74
C PHE A 26 -5.80 4.50 -7.35
N LEU A 27 -5.28 3.28 -7.32
CA LEU A 27 -6.01 2.09 -7.72
C LEU A 27 -6.28 1.20 -6.50
N ARG A 28 -7.55 0.84 -6.29
CA ARG A 28 -7.97 -0.05 -5.21
C ARG A 28 -7.83 -1.51 -5.63
N LEU A 29 -6.98 -2.23 -4.91
CA LEU A 29 -6.70 -3.65 -5.14
C LEU A 29 -7.62 -4.56 -4.32
N SER A 30 -7.97 -4.10 -3.11
CA SER A 30 -8.79 -4.87 -2.18
C SER A 30 -9.63 -3.94 -1.33
N HIS A 31 -10.82 -4.38 -0.98
CA HIS A 31 -11.72 -3.69 -0.07
C HIS A 31 -12.50 -4.73 0.72
N GLN A 32 -12.47 -4.64 2.05
CA GLN A 32 -13.22 -5.49 2.95
C GLN A 32 -13.91 -4.66 4.02
N GLU A 33 -15.18 -5.00 4.26
CA GLU A 33 -16.05 -4.31 5.20
C GLU A 33 -16.17 -5.15 6.47
N TYR A 34 -15.80 -4.57 7.60
CA TYR A 34 -15.95 -5.15 8.94
C TYR A 34 -16.95 -4.33 9.77
N PRO A 35 -17.48 -4.89 10.87
CA PRO A 35 -18.37 -4.12 11.76
C PRO A 35 -17.70 -2.89 12.39
N GLU A 36 -16.39 -2.94 12.60
CA GLU A 36 -15.62 -1.90 13.31
C GLU A 36 -14.87 -0.96 12.35
N LEU A 37 -14.53 -1.43 11.14
CA LEU A 37 -13.72 -0.69 10.18
C LEU A 37 -13.99 -1.13 8.75
N SER A 38 -13.50 -0.34 7.80
CA SER A 38 -13.35 -0.72 6.39
C SER A 38 -11.86 -0.77 6.06
N LEU A 39 -11.40 -1.90 5.55
CA LEU A 39 -10.02 -2.13 5.15
C LEU A 39 -9.90 -2.03 3.64
N SER A 40 -9.04 -1.14 3.16
CA SER A 40 -8.73 -1.04 1.74
C SER A 40 -7.23 -1.15 1.49
N VAL A 41 -6.88 -1.88 0.45
CA VAL A 41 -5.50 -1.93 -0.07
C VAL A 41 -5.48 -1.21 -1.39
N LEU A 42 -4.60 -0.23 -1.51
CA LEU A 42 -4.49 0.68 -2.63
C LEU A 42 -3.04 0.69 -3.14
N ILE A 43 -2.87 1.07 -4.39
CA ILE A 43 -1.57 1.48 -4.93
C ILE A 43 -1.70 2.89 -5.49
N ALA A 44 -0.70 3.73 -5.21
CA ALA A 44 -0.53 5.00 -5.88
C ALA A 44 0.33 4.79 -7.14
N LYS A 45 -0.12 5.33 -8.27
CA LYS A 45 0.65 5.36 -9.51
C LYS A 45 1.04 6.77 -9.86
N LYS A 46 2.33 6.97 -10.13
CA LYS A 46 2.90 8.21 -10.65
C LYS A 46 3.64 7.88 -11.94
N GLU A 47 3.37 8.63 -13.01
CA GLU A 47 4.00 8.43 -14.33
C GLU A 47 3.90 6.96 -14.85
N ARG A 48 2.74 6.34 -14.66
CA ARG A 48 2.45 4.93 -15.03
C ARG A 48 3.23 3.85 -14.25
N LYS A 49 4.08 4.23 -13.29
CA LYS A 49 4.75 3.31 -12.36
C LYS A 49 4.01 3.27 -11.02
N ILE A 50 4.14 2.16 -10.29
CA ILE A 50 3.63 2.06 -8.92
C ILE A 50 4.64 2.74 -8.01
N ASP A 51 4.20 3.74 -7.27
CA ASP A 51 5.03 4.57 -6.40
C ASP A 51 4.88 4.12 -4.94
N GLU A 52 3.63 4.02 -4.47
CA GLU A 52 3.32 3.61 -3.11
C GLU A 52 2.34 2.43 -3.08
N PHE A 53 2.53 1.56 -2.10
CA PHE A 53 1.52 0.63 -1.62
C PHE A 53 0.91 1.20 -0.35
N ILE A 54 -0.43 1.23 -0.26
CA ILE A 54 -1.14 1.93 0.81
C ILE A 54 -2.17 1.00 1.44
N ILE A 55 -2.08 0.86 2.76
CA ILE A 55 -3.09 0.20 3.58
C ILE A 55 -3.93 1.30 4.23
N ARG A 56 -5.19 1.39 3.83
CA ARG A 56 -6.15 2.38 4.33
C ARG A 56 -7.14 1.71 5.27
N ILE A 57 -7.23 2.22 6.49
CA ILE A 57 -8.18 1.80 7.51
C ILE A 57 -9.15 2.95 7.76
N TYR A 58 -10.42 2.77 7.43
CA TYR A 58 -11.48 3.70 7.81
C TYR A 58 -12.22 3.16 9.03
N ALA A 59 -12.21 3.89 10.14
CA ALA A 59 -12.80 3.42 11.39
C ALA A 59 -14.29 3.76 11.48
N LYS A 60 -15.17 2.77 11.65
CA LYS A 60 -16.62 2.98 11.85
C LYS A 60 -16.97 3.19 13.33
N LYS A 61 -16.05 2.81 14.21
CA LYS A 61 -16.07 2.98 15.67
C LYS A 61 -14.68 3.38 16.13
N ASN A 62 -14.53 3.86 17.36
CA ASN A 62 -13.20 4.07 17.93
C ASN A 62 -12.49 2.71 18.02
N ILE A 63 -11.33 2.59 17.39
CA ILE A 63 -10.52 1.37 17.38
C ILE A 63 -9.07 1.70 17.76
N VAL A 64 -8.36 0.68 18.22
CA VAL A 64 -6.92 0.73 18.41
C VAL A 64 -6.33 -0.41 17.58
N ALA A 65 -5.52 -0.06 16.59
CA ALA A 65 -4.76 -1.00 15.79
C ALA A 65 -3.44 -1.29 16.52
N ASP A 66 -3.26 -2.52 17.00
CA ASP A 66 -2.06 -2.94 17.72
C ASP A 66 -0.90 -3.19 16.78
N GLN A 67 -1.20 -3.65 15.56
CA GLN A 67 -0.19 -3.90 14.54
C GLN A 67 -0.80 -4.13 13.17
N ILE A 68 0.01 -3.86 12.15
CA ILE A 68 -0.23 -4.25 10.77
C ILE A 68 0.87 -5.23 10.36
N LYS A 69 0.47 -6.32 9.72
CA LYS A 69 1.37 -7.37 9.23
C LYS A 69 1.06 -7.72 7.79
N PHE A 70 2.08 -8.16 7.07
CA PHE A 70 1.97 -8.85 5.80
C PHE A 70 2.07 -10.34 6.08
N GLU A 71 0.97 -11.07 5.90
CA GLU A 71 0.92 -12.52 5.98
C GLU A 71 1.24 -13.08 4.59
N LEU A 72 2.45 -13.59 4.42
CA LEU A 72 2.89 -14.28 3.22
C LEU A 72 2.34 -15.71 3.22
N ILE A 73 1.89 -16.18 2.06
CA ILE A 73 1.15 -17.45 1.91
C ILE A 73 1.86 -18.32 0.88
N SER A 74 2.23 -19.55 1.28
CA SER A 74 2.83 -20.54 0.39
C SER A 74 1.78 -21.32 -0.39
N SER A 75 2.21 -22.03 -1.43
CA SER A 75 1.36 -23.01 -2.15
C SER A 75 0.79 -24.10 -1.24
N LYS A 76 1.54 -24.47 -0.19
CA LYS A 76 1.13 -25.43 0.86
C LYS A 76 0.34 -24.79 2.00
N ARG A 77 -0.08 -23.52 1.87
CA ARG A 77 -0.77 -22.73 2.91
C ARG A 77 0.04 -22.59 4.21
N ALA A 78 1.36 -22.63 4.14
CA ALA A 78 2.22 -22.18 5.24
C ALA A 78 2.24 -20.64 5.27
N PHE A 79 2.37 -20.08 6.47
CA PHE A 79 2.30 -18.65 6.71
C PHE A 79 3.58 -18.12 7.32
N GLU A 80 4.06 -16.99 6.78
CA GLU A 80 5.12 -16.18 7.39
C GLU A 80 4.60 -14.76 7.56
N TYR A 81 4.99 -14.09 8.63
CA TYR A 81 4.59 -12.71 8.91
C TYR A 81 5.77 -11.77 8.75
N ILE A 82 5.55 -10.66 8.06
CA ILE A 82 6.43 -9.49 8.08
C ILE A 82 5.68 -8.38 8.80
N LEU A 83 6.26 -7.86 9.87
CA LEU A 83 5.65 -6.73 10.58
C LEU A 83 5.83 -5.45 9.77
N SER A 84 4.83 -4.56 9.84
CA SER A 84 4.85 -3.30 9.12
C SER A 84 6.02 -2.39 9.51
N ASN A 85 6.48 -2.45 10.76
CA ASN A 85 7.62 -1.68 11.25
C ASN A 85 8.96 -2.17 10.68
N GLU A 86 9.08 -3.44 10.28
CA GLU A 86 10.27 -3.94 9.54
C GLU A 86 10.39 -3.26 8.16
N ILE A 87 9.29 -2.75 7.62
CA ILE A 87 9.24 -2.12 6.29
C ILE A 87 9.35 -0.60 6.42
N VAL A 88 8.68 0.02 7.39
CA VAL A 88 8.71 1.47 7.59
C VAL A 88 8.78 1.79 9.08
N ASP A 89 9.91 2.36 9.50
CA ASP A 89 10.18 2.70 10.90
C ASP A 89 9.27 3.81 11.44
N ALA A 90 8.71 4.65 10.56
CA ALA A 90 7.83 5.75 10.93
C ALA A 90 6.44 5.30 11.41
N LEU A 91 6.09 4.02 11.26
CA LEU A 91 4.80 3.50 11.68
C LEU A 91 4.86 3.06 13.15
N ILE A 92 4.27 3.87 14.02
CA ILE A 92 4.21 3.63 15.46
C ILE A 92 2.89 2.94 15.78
N PHE A 93 2.99 1.77 16.41
CA PHE A 93 1.87 1.01 16.95
C PHE A 93 2.06 0.77 18.46
N PRO A 94 0.97 0.66 19.25
CA PRO A 94 -0.44 0.72 18.85
C PRO A 94 -0.88 2.12 18.37
N HIS A 95 -1.83 2.17 17.44
CA HIS A 95 -2.35 3.41 16.86
C HIS A 95 -3.87 3.52 17.09
N LYS A 96 -4.30 4.60 17.75
CA LYS A 96 -5.71 4.88 17.98
C LYS A 96 -6.31 5.57 16.76
N ILE A 97 -7.44 5.06 16.27
CA ILE A 97 -8.20 5.65 15.15
C ILE A 97 -9.61 5.95 15.66
N ASP A 98 -9.94 7.23 15.74
CA ASP A 98 -11.27 7.67 16.17
C ASP A 98 -12.33 7.35 15.10
N LYS A 99 -13.59 7.24 15.52
CA LYS A 99 -14.72 6.99 14.65
C LYS A 99 -14.79 8.00 13.50
N ASN A 100 -15.09 7.49 12.30
CA ASN A 100 -15.17 8.21 11.02
C ASN A 100 -13.84 8.82 10.56
N ASN A 101 -12.72 8.49 11.19
CA ASN A 101 -11.40 8.87 10.71
C ASN A 101 -10.73 7.77 9.91
N THR A 102 -9.74 8.18 9.11
CA THR A 102 -8.95 7.30 8.27
C THR A 102 -7.50 7.30 8.74
N PHE A 103 -6.91 6.11 8.81
CA PHE A 103 -5.48 5.92 8.94
C PHE A 103 -4.93 5.31 7.66
N GLU A 104 -3.76 5.78 7.23
CA GLU A 104 -3.04 5.25 6.06
C GLU A 104 -1.62 4.86 6.45
N ALA A 105 -1.29 3.58 6.30
CA ALA A 105 0.09 3.14 6.29
C ALA A 105 0.57 3.08 4.83
N LYS A 106 1.60 3.88 4.52
CA LYS A 106 2.18 4.01 3.18
C LYS A 106 3.54 3.35 3.14
N TYR A 107 3.79 2.58 2.10
CA TYR A 107 5.04 1.87 1.87
C TYR A 107 5.54 2.22 0.49
N ALA A 108 6.79 2.69 0.40
CA ALA A 108 7.45 2.85 -0.89
C ALA A 108 7.48 1.50 -1.61
N TYR A 109 7.02 1.48 -2.86
CA TYR A 109 6.78 0.22 -3.58
C TYR A 109 8.05 -0.62 -3.73
N ASP A 110 9.17 0.03 -4.03
CA ASP A 110 10.45 -0.66 -4.21
C ASP A 110 10.97 -1.29 -2.91
N LYS A 111 10.81 -0.61 -1.77
CA LYS A 111 11.22 -1.16 -0.46
C LYS A 111 10.36 -2.38 -0.10
N LEU A 112 9.05 -2.26 -0.27
CA LEU A 112 8.12 -3.37 -0.05
C LEU A 112 8.45 -4.58 -0.94
N LYS A 113 8.65 -4.33 -2.24
CA LYS A 113 9.01 -5.34 -3.23
C LYS A 113 10.29 -6.07 -2.83
N ASN A 114 11.33 -5.37 -2.44
CA ASN A 114 12.62 -5.97 -2.07
C ASN A 114 12.49 -6.86 -0.83
N ILE A 115 11.80 -6.40 0.22
CA ILE A 115 11.61 -7.16 1.45
C ILE A 115 10.78 -8.41 1.17
N ILE A 116 9.66 -8.28 0.46
CA ILE A 116 8.83 -9.43 0.10
C ILE A 116 9.64 -10.42 -0.75
N ASN A 117 10.38 -9.94 -1.77
CA ASN A 117 11.18 -10.80 -2.64
C ASN A 117 12.27 -11.56 -1.87
N SER A 118 12.91 -10.93 -0.89
CA SER A 118 13.95 -11.57 -0.07
C SER A 118 13.41 -12.77 0.74
N LYS A 119 12.11 -12.78 1.03
CA LYS A 119 11.42 -13.84 1.78
C LYS A 119 10.57 -14.75 0.88
N MET A 120 10.40 -14.43 -0.42
CA MET A 120 9.47 -15.07 -1.36
C MET A 120 10.05 -16.26 -2.16
N SER A 121 11.01 -17.03 -1.65
CA SER A 121 11.52 -18.18 -2.41
C SER A 121 10.48 -19.30 -2.63
N GLU A 122 9.47 -19.42 -1.75
CA GLU A 122 8.37 -20.40 -1.85
C GLU A 122 6.95 -19.81 -1.68
N LEU A 123 6.84 -18.50 -1.48
CA LEU A 123 5.59 -17.81 -1.12
C LEU A 123 4.99 -17.15 -2.37
N ASN A 124 3.76 -17.51 -2.71
CA ASN A 124 3.13 -17.13 -3.98
C ASN A 124 2.12 -15.99 -3.85
N SER A 125 1.67 -15.70 -2.63
CA SER A 125 0.68 -14.68 -2.31
C SER A 125 0.97 -14.04 -0.98
N PHE A 126 0.29 -12.93 -0.72
CA PHE A 126 0.28 -12.28 0.58
C PHE A 126 -1.09 -11.69 0.86
N ARG A 127 -1.38 -11.42 2.13
CA ARG A 127 -2.52 -10.60 2.55
C ARG A 127 -2.13 -9.69 3.68
N ILE A 128 -2.87 -8.60 3.82
CA ILE A 128 -2.70 -7.66 4.90
C ILE A 128 -3.51 -8.14 6.10
N VAL A 129 -2.91 -8.07 7.27
CA VAL A 129 -3.52 -8.44 8.54
C VAL A 129 -3.40 -7.27 9.49
N ILE A 130 -4.53 -6.85 10.06
CA ILE A 130 -4.60 -5.82 11.10
C ILE A 130 -5.08 -6.52 12.36
N GLU A 131 -4.31 -6.39 13.44
CA GLU A 131 -4.71 -6.83 14.76
C GLU A 131 -5.18 -5.63 15.57
N LEU A 132 -6.36 -5.77 16.18
CA LEU A 132 -6.96 -4.77 17.05
C LEU A 132 -6.77 -5.18 18.52
N GLN A 133 -6.82 -4.21 19.43
CA GLN A 133 -6.65 -4.38 20.89
C GLN A 133 -7.45 -5.53 21.53
N ASN A 134 -8.59 -5.90 20.94
CA ASN A 134 -9.43 -7.01 21.40
C ASN A 134 -9.04 -8.39 20.84
N LYS A 135 -7.80 -8.55 20.33
CA LYS A 135 -7.33 -9.72 19.57
C LYS A 135 -8.20 -10.03 18.33
N LYS A 136 -9.00 -9.06 17.87
CA LYS A 136 -9.76 -9.18 16.64
C LYS A 136 -8.82 -8.97 15.46
N VAL A 137 -8.94 -9.83 14.47
CA VAL A 137 -8.07 -9.83 13.30
C VAL A 137 -8.91 -9.49 12.06
N CYS A 138 -8.54 -8.40 11.39
CA CYS A 138 -9.12 -8.01 10.11
C CYS A 138 -8.11 -8.31 9.01
N LYS A 139 -8.53 -9.06 7.98
CA LYS A 139 -7.66 -9.48 6.87
C LYS A 139 -8.10 -8.85 5.56
N SER A 140 -7.17 -8.56 4.67
CA SER A 140 -7.53 -8.25 3.29
C SER A 140 -7.80 -9.53 2.50
N HIS A 141 -8.30 -9.39 1.27
CA HIS A 141 -8.20 -10.45 0.28
C HIS A 141 -6.73 -10.86 0.05
N GLU A 142 -6.55 -12.09 -0.42
CA GLU A 142 -5.27 -12.59 -0.89
C GLU A 142 -4.87 -11.85 -2.18
N LEU A 143 -3.64 -11.34 -2.19
CA LEU A 143 -3.01 -10.61 -3.28
C LEU A 143 -1.80 -11.38 -3.79
N LYS A 144 -1.47 -11.19 -5.07
CA LYS A 144 -0.34 -11.83 -5.74
C LYS A 144 0.40 -10.82 -6.61
N PHE A 145 1.68 -11.08 -6.83
CA PHE A 145 2.47 -10.41 -7.85
C PHE A 145 2.41 -11.20 -9.15
N ASP A 146 2.23 -10.52 -10.28
CA ASP A 146 2.44 -11.13 -11.59
C ASP A 146 3.95 -11.15 -11.94
N LYS A 147 4.30 -11.76 -13.08
CA LYS A 147 5.68 -11.80 -13.58
C LYS A 147 6.30 -10.41 -13.83
N PHE A 148 5.48 -9.36 -13.91
CA PHE A 148 5.89 -7.97 -14.10
C PHE A 148 5.81 -7.16 -12.81
N TRP A 149 5.66 -7.81 -11.65
CA TRP A 149 5.48 -7.16 -10.36
C TRP A 149 4.28 -6.19 -10.34
N LYS A 150 3.16 -6.58 -10.92
CA LYS A 150 1.86 -5.93 -10.71
C LYS A 150 1.11 -6.72 -9.65
N ILE A 151 0.49 -6.00 -8.70
CA ILE A 151 -0.32 -6.63 -7.66
C ILE A 151 -1.74 -6.83 -8.17
N TYR A 152 -2.27 -8.04 -8.00
CA TYR A 152 -3.65 -8.40 -8.33
C TYR A 152 -4.27 -9.29 -7.26
N LYS A 153 -5.60 -9.41 -7.25
CA LYS A 153 -6.34 -10.27 -6.31
C LYS A 153 -6.26 -11.74 -6.74
N ALA A 154 -5.86 -12.64 -5.85
CA ALA A 154 -5.65 -14.06 -6.16
C ALA A 154 -6.96 -14.81 -6.49
N ASP A 155 -8.06 -14.42 -5.83
CA ASP A 155 -9.37 -15.09 -5.91
C ASP A 155 -10.27 -14.61 -7.05
N THR A 156 -9.86 -13.59 -7.81
CA THR A 156 -10.56 -13.24 -9.04
C THR A 156 -10.03 -14.16 -10.12
N GLY A 157 -10.82 -15.18 -10.48
CA GLY A 157 -10.53 -16.08 -11.60
C GLY A 157 -10.00 -15.30 -12.79
N ARG A 158 -9.00 -15.88 -13.46
CA ARG A 158 -8.37 -15.32 -14.65
C ARG A 158 -9.46 -14.92 -15.65
N TYR A 159 -9.73 -13.62 -15.80
CA TYR A 159 -10.28 -13.09 -17.04
C TYR A 159 -9.10 -12.67 -17.92
N ASN A 160 -8.50 -13.70 -18.51
CA ASN A 160 -8.02 -13.79 -19.89
C ASN A 160 -7.53 -15.23 -20.11
#